data_AF-A0A4R0KMZ3-F1
#
_entry.id   AF-A0A4R0KMZ3-F1
#
_cell.length_a   1.000
_cell.length_b   1.000
_cell.length_c   1.000
_cell.angle_alpha   90.00
_cell.angle_beta   90.00
_cell.angle_gamma   90.00
#
_symmetry.space_group_name_H-M   'P 1'
#
loop_
_entity.id
_entity.type
_entity.pdbx_description
1 polymer ?
#
loop_
_entity_poly.entity_id
_entity_poly.type
_entity_poly.pdbx_seq_one_letter_code
_entity_poly.pdbx_strand_id
1 'polypeptide(L)'
;MAGLPEHRDRAARRDRAGRPGATLTAIIDWSDATYGDPLYDLARFSISGATEALLDGYGIELTPAIEKTFSLYRIVWSLIALYAEHRAGGDWFDAHIVRITKELPG
;
A
#
# COMPACT_ATOMS: atom_id res chain seq x y z
N MET A 1 42.86 -2.99 9.35
CA MET A 1 41.78 -2.14 8.81
C MET A 1 40.71 -3.05 8.24
N ALA A 2 39.60 -3.20 8.95
CA ALA A 2 38.47 -4.05 8.58
C ALA A 2 37.49 -3.24 7.72
N GLY A 3 37.21 -3.72 6.50
CA GLY A 3 36.11 -3.24 5.67
C GLY A 3 34.93 -4.20 5.83
N LEU A 4 33.80 -3.69 6.32
CA LEU A 4 32.61 -4.46 6.68
C LEU A 4 31.94 -5.12 5.44
N PRO A 5 31.50 -6.40 5.50
CA PRO A 5 30.88 -7.10 4.37
C PRO A 5 29.37 -6.82 4.16
N GLU A 6 28.76 -5.85 4.84
CA GLU A 6 27.32 -5.83 5.07
C GLU A 6 26.44 -5.33 3.89
N HIS A 7 27.03 -4.85 2.79
CA HIS A 7 26.24 -4.20 1.73
C HIS A 7 25.84 -5.13 0.56
N ARG A 8 26.35 -6.36 0.52
CA ARG A 8 26.09 -7.31 -0.59
C ARG A 8 24.91 -8.26 -0.35
N ASP A 9 24.46 -8.43 0.89
CA ASP A 9 23.42 -9.41 1.23
C ASP A 9 21.97 -8.91 1.08
N ARG A 10 21.76 -7.59 0.91
CA ARG A 10 20.39 -7.04 0.81
C ARG A 10 19.72 -7.33 -0.55
N ALA A 11 20.51 -7.55 -1.60
CA ALA A 11 20.00 -7.81 -2.95
C ALA A 11 19.41 -9.23 -3.11
N ALA A 12 19.77 -10.17 -2.24
CA ALA A 12 19.40 -11.58 -2.35
C ALA A 12 17.99 -11.93 -1.85
N ARG A 13 17.26 -10.96 -1.26
CA ARG A 13 15.87 -11.17 -0.77
C ARG A 13 14.79 -10.82 -1.82
N ARG A 14 15.19 -10.62 -3.08
CA ARG A 14 14.31 -10.29 -4.20
C ARG A 14 13.63 -11.54 -4.77
N ASP A 15 12.73 -12.13 -4.00
CA ASP A 15 11.75 -13.07 -4.56
C ASP A 15 10.50 -13.05 -3.69
N ARG A 16 9.55 -12.16 -4.03
CA ARG A 16 8.10 -12.35 -3.84
C ARG A 16 7.32 -11.13 -4.32
N ALA A 17 6.67 -11.29 -5.48
CA ALA A 17 5.31 -10.83 -5.82
C ALA A 17 5.04 -10.83 -7.35
N GLY A 18 6.06 -11.03 -8.19
CA GLY A 18 5.93 -11.18 -9.64
C GLY A 18 6.34 -12.57 -10.12
N ARG A 19 5.89 -13.00 -11.31
CA ARG A 19 6.54 -14.11 -12.01
C ARG A 19 8.05 -13.81 -12.07
N PRO A 20 8.94 -14.80 -11.83
CA PRO A 20 10.38 -14.59 -11.99
C PRO A 20 10.66 -13.97 -13.36
N GLY A 21 11.27 -12.79 -13.40
CA GLY A 21 11.57 -12.04 -14.62
C GLY A 21 10.53 -10.99 -15.07
N ALA A 22 9.43 -10.76 -14.34
CA ALA A 22 8.53 -9.65 -14.63
C ALA A 22 9.15 -8.31 -14.20
N THR A 23 9.21 -7.33 -15.11
CA THR A 23 9.71 -5.98 -14.84
C THR A 23 8.57 -4.97 -14.90
N LEU A 24 8.43 -4.15 -13.86
CA LEU A 24 7.51 -3.01 -13.87
C LEU A 24 7.89 -2.08 -15.03
N THR A 25 6.99 -1.94 -16.01
CA THR A 25 7.28 -1.20 -17.25
C THR A 25 6.72 0.22 -17.21
N ALA A 26 5.56 0.42 -16.60
CA ALA A 26 4.94 1.74 -16.45
C ALA A 26 3.93 1.75 -15.30
N ILE A 27 3.70 2.93 -14.74
CA ILE A 27 2.54 3.27 -13.92
C ILE A 27 1.61 4.12 -14.81
N ILE A 28 0.37 3.68 -14.96
CA ILE A 28 -0.64 4.32 -15.82
C ILE A 28 -1.83 4.79 -14.97
N ASP A 29 -2.77 5.48 -15.62
CA ASP A 29 -3.99 6.01 -14.98
C ASP A 29 -3.72 7.00 -13.83
N TRP A 30 -2.88 8.00 -14.13
CA TRP A 30 -2.53 9.08 -13.19
C TRP A 30 -3.72 9.99 -12.83
N SER A 31 -4.85 9.87 -13.53
CA SER A 31 -6.11 10.55 -13.15
C SER A 31 -6.59 10.17 -11.75
N ASP A 32 -6.26 8.95 -11.34
CA ASP A 32 -6.67 8.36 -10.06
C ASP A 32 -5.60 8.54 -8.97
N ALA A 33 -4.43 9.07 -9.35
CA ALA A 33 -3.40 9.47 -8.40
C ALA A 33 -3.90 10.71 -7.64
N THR A 34 -3.99 10.59 -6.32
CA THR A 34 -4.46 11.71 -5.50
C THR A 34 -3.37 12.75 -5.34
N TYR A 35 -3.70 14.03 -5.56
CA TYR A 35 -2.84 15.13 -5.11
C TYR A 35 -2.82 15.13 -3.57
N GLY A 36 -1.68 14.84 -2.95
CA GLY A 36 -1.59 14.79 -1.49
C GLY A 36 -0.32 14.13 -0.96
N ASP A 37 -0.42 13.59 0.26
CA ASP A 37 0.64 12.83 0.90
C ASP A 37 0.90 11.51 0.14
N PRO A 38 2.12 11.23 -0.35
CA PRO A 38 2.45 9.96 -1.01
C PRO A 38 2.16 8.71 -0.16
N LEU A 39 2.12 8.85 1.17
CA LEU A 39 1.72 7.76 2.06
C LEU A 39 0.26 7.33 1.84
N TYR A 40 -0.59 8.18 1.27
CA TYR A 40 -1.95 7.82 0.90
C TYR A 40 -1.99 6.72 -0.17
N ASP A 41 -1.22 6.89 -1.26
CA ASP A 41 -1.16 5.89 -2.33
C ASP A 41 -0.52 4.60 -1.84
N LEU A 42 0.52 4.68 -1.00
CA LEU A 42 1.11 3.49 -0.38
C LEU A 42 0.13 2.77 0.54
N ALA A 43 -0.65 3.51 1.33
CA ALA A 43 -1.71 2.94 2.16
C ALA A 43 -2.79 2.27 1.29
N ARG A 44 -3.18 2.87 0.16
CA ARG A 44 -4.10 2.27 -0.82
C ARG A 44 -3.53 0.99 -1.42
N PHE A 45 -2.29 0.99 -1.91
CA PHE A 45 -1.67 -0.20 -2.49
C PHE A 45 -1.48 -1.33 -1.49
N SER A 46 -1.19 -1.00 -0.22
CA SER A 46 -1.04 -1.99 0.85
C SER A 46 -2.32 -2.77 1.16
N ILE A 47 -3.48 -2.35 0.67
CA ILE A 47 -4.73 -3.11 0.74
C ILE A 47 -4.65 -4.40 -0.09
N SER A 48 -3.94 -4.34 -1.22
CA SER A 48 -3.95 -5.40 -2.25
C SER A 48 -2.77 -6.38 -2.14
N GLY A 49 -1.84 -6.15 -1.20
CA GLY A 49 -0.61 -6.93 -1.10
C GLY A 49 0.10 -6.81 0.24
N ALA A 50 1.27 -7.44 0.33
CA ALA A 50 2.09 -7.42 1.54
C ALA A 50 2.64 -6.01 1.79
N THR A 51 2.29 -5.42 2.93
CA THR A 51 2.67 -4.04 3.30
C THR A 51 4.19 -3.92 3.43
N GLU A 52 4.83 -4.93 4.01
CA GLU A 52 6.27 -4.95 4.26
C GLU A 52 7.07 -4.97 2.96
N ALA A 53 6.65 -5.77 1.97
CA ALA A 53 7.31 -5.84 0.68
C ALA A 53 7.15 -4.54 -0.12
N LEU A 54 5.98 -3.92 -0.03
CA LEU A 54 5.73 -2.60 -0.62
C LEU A 54 6.69 -1.57 -0.01
N LEU A 55 6.73 -1.46 1.32
CA LEU A 55 7.54 -0.46 2.01
C LEU A 55 9.05 -0.66 1.84
N ASP A 56 9.53 -1.92 1.81
CA ASP A 56 10.93 -2.23 1.51
C ASP A 56 11.34 -1.71 0.12
N GLY A 57 10.44 -1.81 -0.87
CA GLY A 57 10.65 -1.25 -2.21
C GLY A 57 10.84 0.28 -2.23
N TYR A 58 10.28 0.99 -1.24
CA TYR A 58 10.42 2.44 -1.08
C TYR A 58 11.47 2.84 -0.03
N GLY A 59 12.13 1.87 0.61
CA GLY A 59 13.09 2.15 1.70
C GLY A 59 12.46 2.75 2.95
N ILE A 60 11.17 2.48 3.19
CA ILE A 60 10.41 3.01 4.33
C ILE A 60 10.30 1.92 5.40
N GLU A 61 10.52 2.28 6.66
CA GLU A 61 10.29 1.40 7.80
C GLU A 61 8.83 1.50 8.29
N LEU A 62 8.20 0.36 8.54
CA LEU A 62 6.86 0.30 9.12
C LEU A 62 6.92 0.60 10.63
N THR A 63 6.85 1.88 10.97
CA THR A 63 6.74 2.34 12.37
C THR A 63 5.28 2.37 12.84
N PRO A 64 5.00 2.38 14.15
CA PRO A 64 3.63 2.52 14.66
C PRO A 64 2.92 3.80 14.17
N ALA A 65 3.67 4.87 13.93
CA ALA A 65 3.12 6.12 13.38
C ALA A 65 2.72 5.96 11.90
N ILE A 66 3.52 5.25 11.11
CA ILE A 66 3.19 4.93 9.71
C ILE A 66 2.01 3.97 9.65
N GLU A 67 1.98 2.94 10.51
CA GLU A 67 0.86 2.00 10.59
C GLU A 67 -0.46 2.71 10.92
N LYS A 68 -0.45 3.61 11.91
CA LYS A 68 -1.61 4.45 12.24
C LYS A 68 -2.04 5.34 11.07
N THR A 69 -1.08 5.96 10.38
CA THR A 69 -1.34 6.79 9.19
C THR A 69 -1.97 5.95 8.09
N PHE A 70 -1.47 4.74 7.85
CA PHE A 70 -2.01 3.82 6.86
C PHE A 70 -3.43 3.39 7.18
N SER A 71 -3.73 3.06 8.45
CA SER A 71 -5.10 2.76 8.89
C SER A 71 -6.06 3.90 8.53
N LEU A 72 -5.71 5.15 8.88
CA LEU A 72 -6.54 6.32 8.57
C LEU A 72 -6.74 6.52 7.06
N TYR A 73 -5.68 6.38 6.25
CA TYR A 73 -5.78 6.53 4.80
C TYR A 73 -6.56 5.40 4.12
N ARG A 74 -6.47 4.16 4.63
CA ARG A 74 -7.31 3.05 4.15
C ARG A 74 -8.79 3.26 4.49
N ILE A 75 -9.10 3.89 5.62
CA ILE A 75 -10.48 4.32 5.96
C ILE A 75 -10.94 5.38 4.96
N VAL A 76 -10.15 6.44 4.75
CA VAL A 76 -10.50 7.52 3.80
C VAL A 76 -10.71 6.97 2.39
N TRP A 77 -9.82 6.11 1.90
CA TRP A 77 -10.00 5.41 0.62
C TRP A 77 -11.30 4.62 0.57
N SER A 78 -11.61 3.85 1.62
CA SER A 78 -12.84 3.04 1.66
C SER A 78 -14.10 3.90 1.66
N LEU A 79 -14.07 5.08 2.29
CA LEU A 79 -15.18 6.04 2.23
C LEU A 79 -15.36 6.64 0.83
N ILE A 80 -14.27 7.00 0.15
CA ILE A 80 -14.32 7.49 -1.24
C ILE A 80 -14.88 6.41 -2.17
N ALA A 81 -14.43 5.16 -2.00
CA ALA A 81 -14.90 4.04 -2.79
C ALA A 81 -16.39 3.75 -2.53
N LEU A 82 -16.85 3.76 -1.27
CA LEU A 82 -18.28 3.65 -0.95
C LEU A 82 -19.13 4.74 -1.63
N TYR A 83 -18.64 5.97 -1.64
CA TYR A 83 -19.32 7.07 -2.34
C TYR A 83 -19.39 6.82 -3.85
N ALA A 84 -18.29 6.37 -4.46
CA ALA A 84 -18.24 6.05 -5.88
C ALA A 84 -19.19 4.88 -6.24
N GLU A 85 -19.16 3.78 -5.48
CA GLU A 85 -20.05 2.63 -5.63
C GLU A 85 -21.52 3.05 -5.52
N HIS A 86 -21.86 3.83 -4.49
CA HIS A 86 -23.23 4.34 -4.30
C HIS A 86 -23.68 5.20 -5.49
N ARG A 87 -22.81 6.08 -6.02
CA ARG A 87 -23.13 6.90 -7.19
C ARG A 87 -23.27 6.10 -8.48
N ALA A 88 -22.55 4.99 -8.60
CA ALA A 88 -22.64 4.09 -9.74
C ALA A 88 -23.85 3.15 -9.67
N GLY A 89 -24.56 3.10 -8.53
CA GLY A 89 -25.61 2.10 -8.27
C GLY A 89 -25.03 0.69 -8.12
N GLY A 90 -23.77 0.58 -7.69
CA GLY A 90 -23.08 -0.68 -7.42
C GLY A 90 -23.47 -1.30 -6.08
N ASP A 91 -22.89 -2.45 -5.78
CA ASP A 91 -23.22 -3.28 -4.60
C ASP A 91 -21.97 -3.74 -3.81
N TRP A 92 -20.77 -3.23 -4.14
CA TRP A 92 -19.50 -3.62 -3.51
C TRP A 92 -19.28 -2.96 -2.13
N PHE A 93 -20.32 -2.81 -1.33
CA PHE A 93 -20.26 -2.09 -0.06
C PHE A 93 -19.55 -2.88 1.05
N ASP A 94 -19.81 -4.19 1.14
CA ASP A 94 -19.35 -5.02 2.25
C ASP A 94 -17.83 -5.02 2.40
N ALA A 95 -17.10 -5.08 1.29
CA ALA A 95 -15.63 -5.07 1.30
C ALA A 95 -15.05 -3.80 1.92
N HIS A 96 -15.70 -2.65 1.72
CA HIS A 96 -15.29 -1.37 2.28
C HIS A 96 -15.72 -1.23 3.74
N ILE A 97 -16.91 -1.71 4.11
CA ILE A 97 -17.37 -1.71 5.51
C ILE A 97 -16.45 -2.57 6.37
N VAL A 98 -16.15 -3.80 5.94
CA VAL A 98 -15.24 -4.71 6.65
C VAL A 98 -13.87 -4.06 6.85
N ARG A 99 -13.36 -3.34 5.85
CA ARG A 99 -12.08 -2.63 5.98
C ARG A 99 -12.16 -1.52 7.02
N ILE A 100 -13.19 -0.67 6.95
CA ILE A 100 -13.35 0.42 7.93
C ILE A 100 -13.42 -0.15 9.35
N THR A 101 -14.21 -1.21 9.57
CA THR A 101 -14.32 -1.86 10.88
C THR A 101 -12.98 -2.41 11.36
N LYS A 102 -12.17 -3.01 10.48
CA LYS A 102 -10.84 -3.53 10.82
C LYS A 102 -9.84 -2.43 11.18
N GLU A 103 -9.90 -1.29 10.49
CA GLU A 103 -8.92 -0.21 10.63
C GLU A 103 -9.27 0.75 11.77
N LEU A 104 -10.54 0.83 12.19
CA LEU A 104 -10.93 1.60 13.36
C LEU A 104 -10.24 1.04 14.61
N PRO A 105 -9.60 1.90 15.43
CA PRO A 105 -9.05 1.46 16.71
C PRO A 105 -10.19 0.92 17.59
N GLY A 106 -9.92 -0.20 18.26
CA GLY A 106 -10.71 -0.63 19.42
C GLY A 106 -10.52 0.32 20.61
#